data_AF-A0A7J4IZZ2-F1
#
_entry.id   AF-A0A7J4IZZ2-F1
#
_cell.length_a   1.000
_cell.length_b   1.000
_cell.length_c   1.000
_cell.angle_alpha   90.00
_cell.angle_beta   90.00
_cell.angle_gamma   90.00
#
_symmetry.space_group_name_H-M   'P 1'
#
loop_
_entity.id
_entity.type
_entity.pdbx_description
1 polymer ?
#
loop_
_entity_poly.entity_id
_entity_poly.type
_entity_poly.pdbx_seq_one_letter_code
_entity_poly.pdbx_strand_id
1 'polypeptide(L)'
;MQLLFEDGTQFKKFVDGLAALVDEAEFIVDEKGFGLKATDPSQISLVDFLLPKKAFREFDCPVPTKLGVDLNYFNQIMSRAKAGDSVTLSVSDERSKLSVIFNGSSKRSFVIPLLDLNSADLPLPRIEFDSEVKVKADALQDSFKDAALISTHVILSVENDSFVLRANSSKGNLENVYSHGNKSLVSLRAKQETRAMFPLDYLVSILKAASSDTEITLNFKSNAPVEVTYSLGEGKMQYFLAPRIEND
;
A
#
# COMPACT_ATOMS: atom_id res chain seq x y z
N MET A 1 -5.06 22.34 12.89
CA MET A 1 -4.78 20.89 12.93
C MET A 1 -3.31 20.69 13.24
N GLN A 2 -2.98 19.83 14.19
CA GLN A 2 -1.61 19.43 14.52
C GLN A 2 -1.56 17.94 14.87
N LEU A 3 -0.71 17.18 14.18
CA LEU A 3 -0.51 15.75 14.37
C LEU A 3 0.96 15.49 14.70
N LEU A 4 1.26 14.77 15.77
CA LEU A 4 2.62 14.35 16.14
C LEU A 4 2.74 12.83 16.06
N PHE A 5 3.66 12.37 15.23
CA PHE A 5 4.04 10.97 15.10
C PHE A 5 5.45 10.75 15.65
N GLU A 6 5.62 9.78 16.55
CA GLU A 6 6.89 9.56 17.26
C GLU A 6 8.00 9.03 16.37
N ASP A 7 7.69 8.06 15.50
CA ASP A 7 8.69 7.44 14.61
C ASP A 7 8.56 7.96 13.18
N GLY A 8 9.33 9.01 12.86
CA GLY A 8 9.35 9.59 11.53
C GLY A 8 9.74 8.62 10.42
N THR A 9 10.55 7.59 10.73
CA THR A 9 10.96 6.57 9.75
C THR A 9 9.83 5.60 9.45
N GLN A 10 9.01 5.27 10.43
CA GLN A 10 7.78 4.51 10.20
C GLN A 10 6.75 5.33 9.44
N PHE A 11 6.56 6.62 9.77
CA PHE A 11 5.65 7.48 9.01
C PHE A 11 6.05 7.57 7.54
N LYS A 12 7.36 7.71 7.29
CA LYS A 12 7.93 7.67 5.93
C LYS A 12 7.55 6.39 5.18
N LYS A 13 7.57 5.21 5.82
CA LYS A 13 7.20 3.95 5.13
C LYS A 13 5.77 3.97 4.58
N PHE A 14 4.81 4.56 5.29
CA PHE A 14 3.46 4.72 4.76
C PHE A 14 3.47 5.58 3.49
N VAL A 15 4.14 6.74 3.55
CA VAL A 15 4.24 7.65 2.40
C VAL A 15 4.97 7.01 1.22
N ASP A 16 6.03 6.24 1.46
CA ASP A 16 6.76 5.47 0.44
C ASP A 16 5.85 4.46 -0.27
N GLY A 17 4.94 3.79 0.46
CA GLY A 17 3.99 2.81 -0.08
C GLY A 17 2.85 3.46 -0.87
N LEU A 18 2.44 4.67 -0.50
CA LEU A 18 1.41 5.44 -1.22
C LEU A 18 1.97 6.05 -2.51
N ALA A 19 3.12 6.72 -2.42
CA ALA A 19 3.82 7.34 -3.55
C ALA A 19 4.38 6.31 -4.56
N ALA A 20 4.29 5.01 -4.27
CA ALA A 20 4.68 3.96 -5.21
C ALA A 20 3.69 3.77 -6.36
N LEU A 21 2.44 4.21 -6.18
CA LEU A 21 1.35 4.01 -7.14
C LEU A 21 0.61 5.31 -7.47
N VAL A 22 0.66 6.31 -6.59
CA VAL A 22 -0.17 7.51 -6.67
C VAL A 22 0.70 8.76 -6.69
N ASP A 23 0.49 9.63 -7.68
CA ASP A 23 1.23 10.87 -7.84
C ASP A 23 0.68 12.00 -6.97
N GLU A 24 -0.64 12.18 -6.99
CA GLU A 24 -1.35 13.22 -6.23
C GLU A 24 -2.54 12.59 -5.51
N ALA A 25 -2.75 13.00 -4.26
CA ALA A 25 -3.85 12.49 -3.47
C ALA A 25 -4.26 13.45 -2.35
N GLU A 26 -5.45 13.23 -1.82
CA GLU A 26 -5.97 13.96 -0.68
C GLU A 26 -5.98 13.07 0.56
N PHE A 27 -5.22 13.46 1.59
CA PHE A 27 -5.38 12.88 2.91
C PHE A 27 -6.60 13.48 3.60
N ILE A 28 -7.40 12.63 4.24
CA ILE A 28 -8.50 13.02 5.11
C ILE A 28 -8.09 12.77 6.55
N VAL A 29 -8.12 13.83 7.36
CA VAL A 29 -7.82 13.78 8.78
C VAL A 29 -9.11 14.05 9.57
N ASP A 30 -9.58 13.05 10.29
CA ASP A 30 -10.82 13.11 11.05
C ASP A 30 -10.72 12.29 12.37
N GLU A 31 -11.86 11.98 13.00
CA GLU A 31 -11.91 11.21 14.25
C GLU A 31 -11.36 9.78 14.12
N LYS A 32 -11.38 9.19 12.92
CA LYS A 32 -10.83 7.85 12.67
C LYS A 32 -9.31 7.89 12.66
N GLY A 33 -8.73 8.94 12.09
CA GLY A 33 -7.29 9.12 12.01
C GLY A 33 -6.86 9.89 10.76
N PHE A 34 -5.72 9.48 10.20
CA PHE A 34 -5.13 10.04 9.00
C PHE A 34 -5.25 9.00 7.87
N GLY A 35 -6.16 9.23 6.94
CA GLY A 35 -6.48 8.28 5.88
C GLY A 35 -6.31 8.87 4.49
N LEU A 36 -6.21 7.99 3.49
CA LEU A 36 -6.15 8.35 2.08
C LEU A 36 -6.81 7.26 1.27
N LYS A 37 -7.59 7.68 0.28
CA LYS A 37 -8.10 6.78 -0.74
C LYS A 37 -7.87 7.38 -2.12
N ALA A 38 -7.22 6.62 -3.00
CA ALA A 38 -6.86 7.10 -4.32
C ALA A 38 -6.72 5.94 -5.30
N THR A 39 -6.87 6.25 -6.58
CA THR A 39 -6.47 5.35 -7.67
C THR A 39 -5.14 5.80 -8.25
N ASP A 40 -4.40 4.86 -8.81
CA ASP A 40 -3.25 5.19 -9.65
C ASP A 40 -3.70 5.96 -10.92
N PRO A 41 -2.78 6.61 -11.65
CA PRO A 41 -3.11 7.36 -12.88
C PRO A 41 -3.81 6.53 -13.96
N SER A 42 -3.55 5.22 -14.05
CA SER A 42 -4.19 4.32 -15.02
C SER A 42 -5.54 3.75 -14.55
N GLN A 43 -5.94 4.04 -13.31
CA GLN A 43 -7.20 3.63 -12.68
C GLN A 43 -7.40 2.10 -12.58
N ILE A 44 -6.32 1.32 -12.58
CA ILE A 44 -6.37 -0.13 -12.43
C ILE A 44 -6.01 -0.61 -11.02
N SER A 45 -5.45 0.29 -10.19
CA SER A 45 -5.14 0.04 -8.79
C SER A 45 -5.76 1.11 -7.89
N LEU A 46 -6.41 0.67 -6.81
CA LEU A 46 -6.94 1.52 -5.76
C LEU A 46 -6.20 1.24 -4.47
N VAL A 47 -5.80 2.28 -3.75
CA VAL A 47 -5.29 2.19 -2.38
C VAL A 47 -6.28 2.82 -1.41
N ASP A 48 -6.50 2.13 -0.29
CA ASP A 48 -7.22 2.60 0.89
C ASP A 48 -6.28 2.44 2.10
N PHE A 49 -5.87 3.57 2.64
CA PHE A 49 -4.93 3.67 3.74
C PHE A 49 -5.59 4.32 4.94
N LEU A 50 -5.34 3.77 6.12
CA LEU A 50 -5.73 4.38 7.38
C LEU A 50 -4.65 4.19 8.43
N LEU A 51 -4.15 5.31 8.97
CA LEU A 51 -3.38 5.37 10.19
C LEU A 51 -4.29 5.87 11.31
N PRO A 52 -4.72 5.01 12.25
CA PRO A 52 -5.72 5.39 13.25
C PRO A 52 -5.17 6.45 14.22
N LYS A 53 -6.05 7.26 14.81
CA LYS A 53 -5.70 8.33 15.77
C LYS A 53 -4.74 7.87 16.88
N LYS A 54 -4.90 6.63 17.37
CA LYS A 54 -4.06 6.04 18.43
C LYS A 54 -2.58 5.84 18.04
N ALA A 55 -2.26 5.87 16.76
CA ALA A 55 -0.89 5.74 16.27
C ALA A 55 -0.08 7.03 16.47
N PHE A 56 -0.75 8.15 16.76
CA PHE A 56 -0.13 9.44 16.98
C PHE A 56 0.03 9.69 18.48
N ARG A 57 1.15 10.33 18.86
CA ARG A 57 1.35 10.81 20.23
C ARG A 57 0.44 11.99 20.54
N GLU A 58 0.28 12.89 19.57
CA GLU A 58 -0.68 14.00 19.64
C GLU A 58 -1.51 14.02 18.36
N PHE A 59 -2.81 14.18 18.51
CA PHE A 59 -3.74 14.25 17.38
C PHE A 59 -4.80 15.32 17.68
N ASP A 60 -4.55 16.53 17.20
CA ASP A 60 -5.45 17.66 17.29
C ASP A 60 -6.02 17.99 15.90
N CYS A 61 -7.26 17.58 15.66
CA CYS A 61 -8.01 17.87 14.45
C CYS A 61 -9.48 18.12 14.83
N PRO A 62 -9.83 19.35 15.25
CA PRO A 62 -11.18 19.66 15.74
C PRO A 62 -12.24 19.67 14.63
N VAL A 63 -11.81 19.86 13.38
CA VAL A 63 -12.67 19.84 12.20
C VAL A 63 -12.01 18.93 11.17
N PRO A 64 -12.76 18.01 10.53
CA PRO A 64 -12.25 17.20 9.44
C PRO A 64 -11.49 18.07 8.42
N THR A 65 -10.25 17.68 8.16
CA THR A 65 -9.32 18.47 7.34
C THR A 65 -8.84 17.62 6.18
N LYS A 66 -8.92 18.19 4.98
CA LYS A 66 -8.44 17.62 3.73
C LYS A 66 -7.08 18.20 3.38
N LEU A 67 -6.15 17.36 2.96
CA LEU A 67 -4.78 17.74 2.62
C LEU A 67 -4.44 17.20 1.22
N GLY A 68 -4.72 17.99 0.18
CA GLY A 68 -4.26 17.67 -1.17
C GLY A 68 -2.75 17.85 -1.28
N VAL A 69 -2.03 16.82 -1.71
CA VAL A 69 -0.58 16.85 -1.83
C VAL A 69 -0.10 16.15 -3.10
N ASP A 70 1.01 16.64 -3.65
CA ASP A 70 1.90 15.87 -4.51
C ASP A 70 2.64 14.85 -3.62
N LEU A 71 2.28 13.57 -3.76
CA LEU A 71 2.86 12.48 -2.98
C LEU A 71 4.32 12.23 -3.32
N ASN A 72 4.74 12.48 -4.56
CA ASN A 72 6.14 12.35 -4.95
C ASN A 72 7.00 13.39 -4.22
N TYR A 73 6.57 14.65 -4.19
CA TYR A 73 7.27 15.71 -3.47
C TYR A 73 7.18 15.52 -1.95
N PHE A 74 6.01 15.15 -1.43
CA PHE A 74 5.86 14.85 0.00
C PHE A 74 6.77 13.68 0.41
N ASN A 75 6.89 12.65 -0.42
CA ASN A 75 7.80 11.54 -0.15
C ASN A 75 9.28 11.96 -0.18
N GLN A 76 9.67 12.87 -1.07
CA GLN A 76 11.04 13.44 -1.05
C GLN A 76 11.34 14.15 0.27
N ILE A 77 10.38 14.88 0.83
CA ILE A 77 10.54 15.51 2.16
C ILE A 77 10.61 14.44 3.24
N MET A 78 9.71 13.47 3.23
CA MET A 78 9.69 12.38 4.19
C MET A 78 10.95 11.50 4.14
N SER A 79 11.61 11.40 2.98
CA SER A 79 12.90 10.71 2.83
C SER A 79 14.01 11.30 3.72
N ARG A 80 13.83 12.53 4.22
CA ARG A 80 14.77 13.21 5.13
C ARG A 80 14.57 12.84 6.60
N ALA A 81 13.53 12.07 6.95
CA ALA A 81 13.37 11.50 8.27
C ALA A 81 14.53 10.54 8.59
N LYS A 82 15.06 10.65 9.80
CA LYS A 82 16.14 9.83 10.35
C LYS A 82 15.62 9.03 11.54
N ALA A 83 16.33 7.96 11.88
CA ALA A 83 16.03 7.18 13.08
C ALA A 83 16.02 8.08 14.32
N GLY A 84 14.96 7.99 15.13
CA GLY A 84 14.76 8.82 16.32
C GLY A 84 14.18 10.20 16.07
N ASP A 85 13.93 10.61 14.82
CA ASP A 85 13.15 11.81 14.55
C ASP A 85 11.66 11.55 14.82
N SER A 86 11.00 12.48 15.51
CA SER A 86 9.53 12.61 15.44
C SER A 86 9.11 13.54 14.30
N VAL A 87 7.90 13.36 13.80
CA VAL A 87 7.33 14.16 12.70
C VAL A 87 6.06 14.85 13.17
N THR A 88 6.01 16.16 13.01
CA THR A 88 4.79 16.96 13.21
C THR A 88 4.26 17.45 11.88
N LEU A 89 2.97 17.19 11.64
CA LEU A 89 2.21 17.76 10.53
C LEU A 89 1.27 18.83 11.08
N SER A 90 1.30 20.02 10.54
CA SER A 90 0.39 21.10 10.96
C SER A 90 -0.06 21.94 9.78
N VAL A 91 -1.31 22.39 9.85
CA VAL A 91 -1.90 23.32 8.88
C VAL A 91 -2.37 24.56 9.63
N SER A 92 -1.97 25.73 9.15
CA SER A 92 -2.40 27.03 9.67
C SER A 92 -3.83 27.38 9.24
N ASP A 93 -4.38 28.45 9.80
CA ASP A 93 -5.78 28.85 9.59
C ASP A 93 -6.13 29.13 8.12
N GLU A 94 -5.16 29.56 7.30
CA GLU A 94 -5.34 29.78 5.87
C GLU A 94 -5.54 28.48 5.06
N ARG A 95 -5.29 27.31 5.67
CA ARG A 95 -5.44 25.96 5.09
C ARG A 95 -4.83 25.74 3.70
N SER A 96 -3.87 26.58 3.32
CA SER A 96 -3.23 26.57 2.00
C SER A 96 -1.85 25.92 2.00
N LYS A 97 -1.29 25.64 3.18
CA LYS A 97 0.08 25.11 3.35
C LYS A 97 0.13 24.04 4.44
N LEU A 98 0.88 22.99 4.17
CA LEU A 98 1.26 21.96 5.11
C LEU A 98 2.66 22.24 5.64
N SER A 99 2.79 22.36 6.95
CA SER A 99 4.09 22.39 7.64
C SER A 99 4.46 20.98 8.08
N VAL A 100 5.68 20.56 7.75
CA VAL A 100 6.27 19.26 8.11
C VAL A 100 7.52 19.54 8.94
N ILE A 101 7.50 19.13 10.21
CA ILE A 101 8.57 19.41 11.16
C ILE A 101 9.18 18.09 11.61
N PHE A 102 10.48 17.91 11.38
CA PHE A 102 11.26 16.83 11.98
C PHE A 102 11.91 17.33 13.27
N ASN A 103 11.70 16.62 14.38
CA ASN A 103 12.36 16.88 15.66
C ASN A 103 13.26 15.70 16.02
N GLY A 104 14.56 15.89 15.89
CA GLY A 104 15.60 14.94 16.32
C GLY A 104 16.83 15.68 16.80
N SER A 105 18.01 15.39 16.24
CA SER A 105 19.26 16.11 16.59
C SER A 105 19.19 17.61 16.32
N SER A 106 18.39 18.01 15.33
CA SER A 106 18.04 19.40 15.05
C SER A 106 16.58 19.49 14.62
N LYS A 107 15.95 20.64 14.88
CA LYS A 107 14.61 20.96 14.37
C LYS A 107 14.72 21.39 12.92
N ARG A 108 14.04 20.68 12.01
CA ARG A 108 13.98 21.00 10.57
C ARG A 108 12.54 21.20 10.17
N SER A 109 12.24 22.31 9.51
CA SER A 109 10.88 22.69 9.13
C SER A 109 10.78 22.86 7.62
N PHE A 110 9.82 22.20 7.02
CA PHE A 110 9.42 22.36 5.63
C PHE A 110 8.01 22.94 5.59
N VAL A 111 7.73 23.80 4.62
CA VAL A 111 6.38 24.32 4.38
C VAL A 111 6.10 24.12 2.90
N ILE A 112 5.07 23.33 2.59
CA ILE A 112 4.67 23.02 1.22
C ILE A 112 3.26 23.53 0.94
N PRO A 113 2.97 24.00 -0.28
CA PRO A 113 1.61 24.34 -0.67
C PRO A 113 0.74 23.08 -0.68
N LEU A 114 -0.52 23.22 -0.24
CA LEU A 114 -1.55 22.22 -0.44
C LEU A 114 -2.17 22.41 -1.82
N LEU A 115 -2.50 21.30 -2.48
CA LEU A 115 -3.21 21.27 -3.75
C LEU A 115 -4.71 21.31 -3.49
N ASP A 116 -5.43 22.01 -4.37
CA ASP A 116 -6.90 21.96 -4.43
C ASP A 116 -7.30 20.79 -5.32
N LEU A 117 -7.53 19.63 -4.71
CA LEU A 117 -7.89 18.40 -5.41
C LEU A 117 -9.40 18.16 -5.30
N ASN A 118 -10.07 17.99 -6.43
CA ASN A 118 -11.45 17.50 -6.46
C ASN A 118 -11.46 15.98 -6.34
N SER A 119 -11.21 15.46 -5.14
CA SER A 119 -11.29 14.04 -4.83
C SER A 119 -12.76 13.58 -4.85
N ALA A 120 -13.12 12.75 -5.83
CA ALA A 120 -14.40 12.05 -5.82
C ALA A 120 -14.43 11.04 -4.66
N ASP A 121 -15.60 10.79 -4.08
CA ASP A 121 -15.74 9.67 -3.15
C ASP A 121 -15.54 8.36 -3.91
N LEU A 122 -14.49 7.62 -3.58
CA LEU A 122 -14.13 6.36 -4.21
C LEU A 122 -14.72 5.21 -3.37
N PRO A 123 -15.81 4.55 -3.79
CA PRO A 123 -16.30 3.38 -3.07
C PRO A 123 -15.33 2.22 -3.21
N LEU A 124 -15.15 1.44 -2.14
CA LEU A 124 -14.36 0.21 -2.21
C LEU A 124 -15.09 -0.84 -3.06
N PRO A 125 -14.38 -1.63 -3.88
CA PRO A 125 -14.96 -2.76 -4.59
C PRO A 125 -15.60 -3.75 -3.61
N ARG A 126 -16.85 -4.15 -3.86
CA ARG A 126 -17.54 -5.20 -3.10
C ARG A 126 -17.39 -6.53 -3.85
N ILE A 127 -16.31 -7.25 -3.57
CA ILE A 127 -15.99 -8.52 -4.23
C ILE A 127 -16.20 -9.65 -3.22
N GLU A 128 -17.01 -10.64 -3.59
CA GLU A 128 -17.08 -11.90 -2.87
C GLU A 128 -15.92 -12.80 -3.31
N PHE A 129 -14.89 -12.87 -2.48
CA PHE A 129 -13.69 -13.66 -2.73
C PHE A 129 -13.91 -15.15 -2.44
N ASP A 130 -13.19 -15.96 -3.21
CA ASP A 130 -13.27 -17.42 -3.21
C ASP A 130 -12.09 -18.06 -2.48
N SER A 131 -10.96 -17.35 -2.38
CA SER A 131 -9.80 -17.79 -1.61
C SER A 131 -9.10 -16.63 -0.89
N GLU A 132 -8.48 -16.96 0.24
CA GLU A 132 -7.65 -16.10 1.07
C GLU A 132 -6.29 -16.80 1.27
N VAL A 133 -5.21 -16.10 0.96
CA VAL A 133 -3.83 -16.56 1.17
C VAL A 133 -3.14 -15.57 2.09
N LYS A 134 -2.53 -16.07 3.18
CA LYS A 134 -1.64 -15.29 4.05
C LYS A 134 -0.23 -15.80 3.90
N VAL A 135 0.67 -14.92 3.49
CA VAL A 135 2.07 -15.26 3.15
C VAL A 135 2.99 -14.14 3.61
N LYS A 136 4.23 -14.48 3.97
CA LYS A 136 5.24 -13.48 4.32
C LYS A 136 5.67 -12.65 3.12
N ALA A 137 5.90 -11.36 3.36
CA ALA A 137 6.27 -10.40 2.31
C ALA A 137 7.57 -10.78 1.61
N ASP A 138 8.57 -11.29 2.33
CA ASP A 138 9.85 -11.72 1.74
C ASP A 138 9.68 -12.75 0.61
N ALA A 139 8.86 -13.77 0.85
CA ALA A 139 8.58 -14.82 -0.12
C ALA A 139 7.88 -14.30 -1.38
N LEU A 140 6.93 -13.38 -1.23
CA LEU A 140 6.28 -12.72 -2.37
C LEU A 140 7.25 -11.80 -3.12
N GLN A 141 8.00 -10.96 -2.40
CA GLN A 141 8.96 -10.03 -2.98
C GLN A 141 10.02 -10.77 -3.79
N ASP A 142 10.55 -11.89 -3.28
CA ASP A 142 11.52 -12.71 -4.00
C ASP A 142 10.89 -13.43 -5.20
N SER A 143 9.68 -13.99 -5.03
CA SER A 143 8.94 -14.56 -6.17
C SER A 143 8.67 -13.56 -7.29
N PHE A 144 8.38 -12.30 -6.95
CA PHE A 144 8.17 -11.25 -7.94
C PHE A 144 9.47 -10.85 -8.63
N LYS A 145 10.61 -10.83 -7.93
CA LYS A 145 11.93 -10.61 -8.57
C LYS A 145 12.26 -11.73 -9.55
N ASP A 146 12.01 -12.98 -9.17
CA ASP A 146 12.21 -14.14 -10.05
C ASP A 146 11.29 -14.05 -11.28
N ALA A 147 10.01 -13.73 -11.07
CA ALA A 147 9.03 -13.58 -12.16
C ALA A 147 9.42 -12.46 -13.13
N ALA A 148 10.00 -11.36 -12.64
CA ALA A 148 10.41 -10.22 -13.46
C ALA A 148 11.53 -10.55 -14.45
N LEU A 149 12.31 -11.62 -14.20
CA LEU A 149 13.28 -12.13 -15.17
C LEU A 149 12.60 -12.72 -16.41
N ILE A 150 11.40 -13.27 -16.23
CA ILE A 150 10.64 -14.01 -17.24
C ILE A 150 9.62 -13.11 -17.93
N SER A 151 8.73 -12.44 -17.20
CA SER A 151 7.58 -11.72 -17.75
C SER A 151 7.29 -10.42 -17.00
N THR A 152 6.59 -9.49 -17.66
CA THR A 152 6.03 -8.29 -17.03
C THR A 152 4.71 -8.56 -16.32
N HIS A 153 4.16 -9.78 -16.45
CA HIS A 153 2.91 -10.21 -15.85
C HIS A 153 3.12 -11.52 -15.09
N VAL A 154 2.38 -11.67 -14.01
CA VAL A 154 2.39 -12.89 -13.19
C VAL A 154 0.97 -13.41 -13.01
N ILE A 155 0.82 -14.72 -13.10
CA ILE A 155 -0.41 -15.43 -12.76
C ILE A 155 -0.30 -15.81 -11.29
N LEU A 156 -1.29 -15.40 -10.51
CA LEU A 156 -1.48 -15.83 -9.14
C LEU A 156 -2.64 -16.81 -9.11
N SER A 157 -2.45 -17.96 -8.47
CA SER A 157 -3.49 -18.97 -8.35
C SER A 157 -3.49 -19.70 -6.99
N VAL A 158 -4.67 -20.22 -6.65
CA VAL A 158 -4.86 -21.19 -5.57
C VAL A 158 -5.43 -22.45 -6.21
N GLU A 159 -4.68 -23.54 -6.13
CA GLU A 159 -4.97 -24.83 -6.74
C GLU A 159 -4.34 -25.93 -5.90
N ASN A 160 -4.98 -27.10 -5.81
CA ASN A 160 -4.45 -28.26 -5.05
C ASN A 160 -3.92 -27.89 -3.63
N ASP A 161 -4.69 -27.13 -2.85
CA ASP A 161 -4.32 -26.62 -1.52
C ASP A 161 -2.98 -25.88 -1.44
N SER A 162 -2.55 -25.30 -2.57
CA SER A 162 -1.30 -24.58 -2.71
C SER A 162 -1.52 -23.20 -3.31
N PHE A 163 -0.71 -22.24 -2.90
CA PHE A 163 -0.61 -20.94 -3.55
C PHE A 163 0.51 -20.98 -4.59
N VAL A 164 0.23 -20.57 -5.82
CA VAL A 164 1.14 -20.72 -6.95
C VAL A 164 1.32 -19.39 -7.68
N LEU A 165 2.58 -19.04 -7.96
CA LEU A 165 2.93 -17.95 -8.88
C LEU A 165 3.53 -18.53 -10.15
N ARG A 166 3.04 -18.06 -11.31
CA ARG A 166 3.59 -18.43 -12.63
C ARG A 166 3.90 -17.22 -13.49
N ALA A 167 5.02 -17.29 -14.19
CA ALA A 167 5.36 -16.33 -15.24
C ALA A 167 5.81 -17.10 -16.48
N ASN A 168 5.28 -16.76 -17.65
CA ASN A 168 5.61 -17.41 -18.91
C ASN A 168 5.89 -16.37 -19.98
N SER A 169 6.93 -16.56 -20.78
CA SER A 169 7.25 -15.72 -21.95
C SER A 169 8.14 -16.48 -22.94
N SER A 170 8.59 -15.80 -24.00
CA SER A 170 9.60 -16.36 -24.91
C SER A 170 10.96 -16.63 -24.24
N LYS A 171 11.23 -16.06 -23.06
CA LYS A 171 12.46 -16.30 -22.30
C LYS A 171 12.44 -17.61 -21.50
N GLY A 172 11.26 -18.23 -21.34
CA GLY A 172 11.07 -19.42 -20.51
C GLY A 172 9.89 -19.26 -19.56
N ASN A 173 9.86 -20.12 -18.55
CA ASN A 173 8.76 -20.24 -17.60
C ASN A 173 9.31 -20.27 -16.16
N LEU A 174 8.53 -19.74 -15.22
CA LEU A 174 8.73 -19.82 -13.78
C LEU A 174 7.47 -20.38 -13.13
N GLU A 175 7.65 -21.24 -12.14
CA GLU A 175 6.60 -21.70 -11.25
C GLU A 175 7.13 -21.77 -9.81
N ASN A 176 6.52 -20.99 -8.92
CA ASN A 176 6.79 -21.04 -7.47
C ASN A 176 5.55 -21.58 -6.76
N VAL A 177 5.71 -22.67 -6.02
CA VAL A 177 4.61 -23.37 -5.31
C VAL A 177 4.81 -23.28 -3.80
N TYR A 178 3.80 -22.76 -3.11
CA TYR A 178 3.72 -22.68 -1.66
C TYR A 178 2.60 -23.61 -1.16
N SER A 179 2.99 -24.80 -0.72
CA SER A 179 2.06 -25.81 -0.18
C SER A 179 2.04 -25.79 1.35
N HIS A 180 1.10 -26.56 1.92
CA HIS A 180 1.01 -26.76 3.37
C HIS A 180 2.35 -27.20 3.99
N GLY A 181 2.72 -26.58 5.12
CA GLY A 181 4.00 -26.81 5.79
C GLY A 181 5.15 -25.90 5.33
N ASN A 182 4.97 -25.11 4.27
CA ASN A 182 5.92 -24.05 3.91
C ASN A 182 5.94 -22.95 4.98
N LYS A 183 7.12 -22.58 5.49
CA LYS A 183 7.29 -21.60 6.58
C LYS A 183 6.85 -20.17 6.24
N SER A 184 6.82 -19.83 4.96
CA SER A 184 6.39 -18.52 4.48
C SER A 184 4.88 -18.46 4.21
N LEU A 185 4.22 -19.61 4.04
CA LEU A 185 2.76 -19.70 3.93
C LEU A 185 2.14 -19.79 5.33
N VAL A 186 1.55 -18.69 5.79
CA VAL A 186 0.93 -18.59 7.12
C VAL A 186 -0.40 -19.31 7.15
N SER A 187 -1.25 -19.09 6.14
CA SER A 187 -2.52 -19.81 6.00
C SER A 187 -3.03 -19.74 4.56
N LEU A 188 -3.79 -20.75 4.16
CA LEU A 188 -4.52 -20.77 2.90
C LEU A 188 -5.93 -21.28 3.15
N ARG A 189 -6.94 -20.58 2.64
CA ARG A 189 -8.35 -20.98 2.68
C ARG A 189 -8.92 -20.79 1.29
N ALA A 190 -9.55 -21.81 0.74
CA ALA A 190 -10.18 -21.73 -0.57
C ALA A 190 -11.52 -22.47 -0.58
N LYS A 191 -12.55 -21.85 -1.14
CA LYS A 191 -13.84 -22.48 -1.44
C LYS A 191 -13.76 -23.23 -2.78
N GLN A 192 -12.97 -22.70 -3.71
CA GLN A 192 -12.72 -23.23 -5.05
C GLN A 192 -11.37 -22.74 -5.55
N GLU A 193 -10.88 -23.34 -6.64
CA GLU A 193 -9.68 -22.87 -7.31
C GLU A 193 -9.87 -21.46 -7.87
N THR A 194 -8.82 -20.65 -7.76
CA THR A 194 -8.82 -19.26 -8.25
C THR A 194 -7.59 -19.00 -9.08
N ARG A 195 -7.73 -18.28 -10.19
CA ARG A 195 -6.62 -17.88 -11.07
C ARG A 195 -6.87 -16.50 -11.67
N ALA A 196 -5.87 -15.63 -11.62
CA ALA A 196 -5.88 -14.35 -12.33
C ALA A 196 -4.46 -13.88 -12.67
N MET A 197 -4.32 -13.12 -13.74
CA MET A 197 -3.06 -12.53 -14.18
C MET A 197 -3.02 -11.05 -13.81
N PHE A 198 -1.88 -10.57 -13.32
CA PHE A 198 -1.70 -9.17 -12.91
C PHE A 198 -0.41 -8.56 -13.47
N PRO A 199 -0.38 -7.23 -13.70
CA PRO A 199 0.85 -6.50 -13.93
C PRO A 199 1.80 -6.67 -12.73
N LEU A 200 3.01 -7.14 -13.00
CA LEU A 200 3.96 -7.51 -11.94
C LEU A 200 4.54 -6.29 -11.22
N ASP A 201 4.79 -5.21 -11.95
CA ASP A 201 5.28 -3.93 -11.41
C ASP A 201 4.35 -3.34 -10.36
N TYR A 202 3.02 -3.42 -10.56
CA TYR A 202 2.05 -3.01 -9.55
C TYR A 202 2.14 -3.83 -8.27
N LEU A 203 2.24 -5.16 -8.37
CA LEU A 203 2.38 -6.03 -7.20
C LEU A 203 3.69 -5.75 -6.44
N VAL A 204 4.78 -5.47 -7.15
CA VAL A 204 6.05 -5.05 -6.55
C VAL A 204 5.89 -3.70 -5.83
N SER A 205 5.25 -2.71 -6.46
CA SER A 205 4.99 -1.40 -5.86
C SER A 205 4.09 -1.48 -4.63
N ILE A 206 3.04 -2.31 -4.66
CA ILE A 206 2.14 -2.57 -3.53
C ILE A 206 2.90 -3.08 -2.31
N LEU A 207 3.91 -3.92 -2.49
CA LEU A 207 4.72 -4.48 -1.40
C LEU A 207 5.95 -3.66 -1.04
N LYS A 208 6.17 -2.48 -1.65
CA LYS A 208 7.37 -1.67 -1.46
C LYS A 208 7.62 -1.25 -0.01
N ALA A 209 6.55 -0.98 0.74
CA ALA A 209 6.63 -0.53 2.13
C ALA A 209 6.64 -1.68 3.15
N ALA A 210 6.33 -2.91 2.72
CA ALA A 210 6.31 -4.09 3.58
C ALA A 210 7.73 -4.52 3.95
N SER A 211 7.98 -4.71 5.25
CA SER A 211 9.20 -5.38 5.72
C SER A 211 9.12 -6.88 5.44
N SER A 212 10.27 -7.55 5.36
CA SER A 212 10.38 -8.97 5.03
C SER A 212 9.47 -9.90 5.87
N ASP A 213 9.29 -9.58 7.14
CA ASP A 213 8.49 -10.33 8.11
C ASP A 213 6.99 -9.98 8.10
N THR A 214 6.58 -8.97 7.32
CA THR A 214 5.18 -8.53 7.24
C THR A 214 4.30 -9.65 6.66
N GLU A 215 3.18 -9.97 7.31
CA GLU A 215 2.18 -10.89 6.75
C GLU A 215 1.30 -10.15 5.74
N ILE A 216 1.30 -10.64 4.50
CA ILE A 216 0.47 -10.15 3.40
C ILE A 216 -0.74 -11.07 3.27
N THR A 217 -1.94 -10.50 3.28
CA THR A 217 -3.17 -11.22 2.97
C THR A 217 -3.61 -10.88 1.56
N LEU A 218 -3.77 -11.90 0.72
CA LEU A 218 -4.25 -11.83 -0.65
C LEU A 218 -5.64 -12.47 -0.70
N ASN A 219 -6.65 -11.73 -1.12
CA ASN A 219 -7.98 -12.27 -1.39
C ASN A 219 -8.22 -12.32 -2.90
N PHE A 220 -8.60 -13.51 -3.39
CA PHE A 220 -8.73 -13.78 -4.83
C PHE A 220 -10.13 -14.19 -5.23
N LYS A 221 -10.43 -13.87 -6.48
CA LYS A 221 -11.50 -14.43 -7.29
C LYS A 221 -11.00 -14.48 -8.72
N SER A 222 -11.31 -15.56 -9.44
CA SER A 222 -10.84 -15.72 -10.82
C SER A 222 -11.33 -14.55 -11.69
N ASN A 223 -10.43 -13.99 -12.50
CA ASN A 223 -10.69 -12.86 -13.40
C ASN A 223 -11.31 -11.63 -12.71
N ALA A 224 -11.07 -11.43 -11.41
CA ALA A 224 -11.48 -10.26 -10.65
C ALA A 224 -10.27 -9.56 -10.00
N PRO A 225 -10.42 -8.32 -9.50
CA PRO A 225 -9.34 -7.65 -8.79
C PRO A 225 -8.84 -8.47 -7.60
N VAL A 226 -7.52 -8.52 -7.40
CA VAL A 226 -6.94 -9.05 -6.16
C VAL A 226 -6.99 -7.96 -5.11
N GLU A 227 -7.40 -8.32 -3.90
CA GLU A 227 -7.23 -7.46 -2.73
C GLU A 227 -5.94 -7.87 -2.00
N VAL A 228 -5.06 -6.90 -1.76
CA VAL A 228 -3.81 -7.08 -1.03
C VAL A 228 -3.86 -6.23 0.22
N THR A 229 -3.78 -6.85 1.40
CA THR A 229 -3.82 -6.14 2.68
C THR A 229 -2.64 -6.50 3.55
N TYR A 230 -2.11 -5.50 4.26
CA TYR A 230 -1.09 -5.68 5.28
C TYR A 230 -1.08 -4.50 6.25
N SER A 231 -0.43 -4.69 7.39
CA SER A 231 -0.27 -3.63 8.41
C SER A 231 1.19 -3.24 8.55
N LEU A 232 1.46 -1.96 8.75
CA LEU A 232 2.78 -1.45 9.12
C LEU A 232 2.66 -0.79 10.50
N GLY A 233 2.99 -1.52 11.56
CA GLY A 233 2.61 -1.12 12.91
C GLY A 233 1.10 -0.95 13.04
N GLU A 234 0.65 0.26 13.38
CA GLU A 234 -0.77 0.57 13.58
C GLU A 234 -1.52 0.97 12.29
N GLY A 235 -0.80 1.25 11.19
CA GLY A 235 -1.42 1.65 9.93
C GLY A 235 -1.81 0.44 9.08
N LYS A 236 -2.98 0.52 8.45
CA LYS A 236 -3.49 -0.50 7.53
C LYS A 236 -3.33 -0.03 6.09
N MET A 237 -2.73 -0.87 5.25
CA MET A 237 -2.66 -0.70 3.80
C MET A 237 -3.60 -1.73 3.15
N GLN A 238 -4.49 -1.26 2.28
CA GLN A 238 -5.41 -2.10 1.52
C GLN A 238 -5.38 -1.66 0.06
N TYR A 239 -5.02 -2.58 -0.82
CA TYR A 239 -4.92 -2.33 -2.25
C TYR A 239 -5.88 -3.24 -3.00
N PHE A 240 -6.45 -2.72 -4.08
CA PHE A 240 -7.15 -3.51 -5.09
C PHE A 240 -6.39 -3.35 -6.39
N LEU A 241 -6.10 -4.44 -7.10
CA LEU A 241 -5.44 -4.41 -8.40
C LEU A 241 -6.26 -5.22 -9.39
N ALA A 242 -6.72 -4.57 -10.46
CA ALA A 242 -7.46 -5.21 -11.52
C ALA A 242 -6.60 -6.25 -12.27
N PRO A 243 -7.18 -7.37 -12.69
CA PRO A 243 -6.47 -8.37 -13.45
C PRO A 243 -6.30 -7.89 -14.90
N ARG A 244 -5.30 -8.45 -15.57
CA ARG A 244 -5.26 -8.44 -17.03
C ARG A 244 -6.27 -9.45 -17.56
N ILE A 245 -7.16 -9.00 -18.43
CA ILE A 245 -8.07 -9.88 -19.16
C ILE A 245 -7.26 -10.59 -20.25
N GLU A 246 -7.16 -11.91 -20.15
CA GLU A 246 -6.75 -12.76 -21.27
C GLU A 246 -7.95 -12.80 -22.23
N ASN A 247 -7.79 -12.27 -23.45
CA ASN A 247 -8.70 -12.62 -24.53
C ASN A 247 -8.24 -14.00 -25.02
N ASP A 248 -9.07 -15.02 -24.84
CA ASP A 248 -8.88 -16.34 -25.45
C ASP A 248 -8.71 -16.24 -26.98
#